data_AF-A0A1Q7WIT6-F1
#
_entry.id   AF-A0A1Q7WIT6-F1
#
_cell.length_a   1.000
_cell.length_b   1.000
_cell.length_c   1.000
_cell.angle_alpha   90.00
_cell.angle_beta   90.00
_cell.angle_gamma   90.00
#
_symmetry.space_group_name_H-M   'P 1'
#
loop_
_entity.id
_entity.type
_entity.pdbx_description
1 polymer ?
#
loop_
_entity_poly.entity_id
_entity_poly.type
_entity_poly.pdbx_seq_one_letter_code
_entity_poly.pdbx_strand_id
1 'polypeptide(L)'
;MRGYRILARNVRAGGVELDLIVRRGRRLVFCEVKLKEGPRFGDPLEAVDDWKRERLRLGAQAWLLANPSFSDLCVTFEFAAVRPGGIELVSDLLY
;
A
#
# COMPACT_ATOMS: atom_id res chain seq x y z
N MET A 1 13.68 -8.46 -7.42
CA MET A 1 12.22 -8.29 -7.47
C MET A 1 11.59 -9.44 -8.24
N ARG A 2 11.18 -10.53 -7.58
CA ARG A 2 10.56 -11.67 -8.28
C ARG A 2 9.04 -11.58 -8.14
N GLY A 3 8.35 -11.17 -9.21
CA GLY A 3 6.90 -11.39 -9.39
C GLY A 3 5.95 -10.23 -9.10
N TYR A 4 6.42 -9.06 -8.64
CA TYR A 4 5.59 -7.87 -8.50
C TYR A 4 5.72 -6.96 -9.73
N ARG A 5 4.59 -6.55 -10.31
CA ARG A 5 4.49 -5.52 -11.33
C ARG A 5 3.96 -4.25 -10.70
N ILE A 6 4.66 -3.13 -10.89
CA ILE A 6 4.15 -1.81 -10.51
C ILE A 6 3.07 -1.42 -11.51
N LEU A 7 1.89 -1.08 -10.99
CA LEU A 7 0.77 -0.57 -11.78
C LEU A 7 0.73 0.95 -11.73
N ALA A 8 0.95 1.54 -10.55
CA ALA A 8 0.97 2.98 -10.38
C ALA A 8 1.78 3.42 -9.15
N ARG A 9 2.13 4.71 -9.10
CA ARG A 9 2.84 5.37 -8.01
C ARG A 9 2.23 6.75 -7.78
N ASN A 10 2.20 7.22 -6.52
CA ASN A 10 1.74 8.56 -6.12
C ASN A 10 0.40 8.95 -6.77
N VAL A 11 -0.58 8.06 -6.70
CA VAL A 11 -1.89 8.25 -7.34
C VAL A 11 -2.85 8.94 -6.37
N ARG A 12 -3.63 9.89 -6.86
CA ARG A 12 -4.75 10.47 -6.12
C ARG A 12 -6.06 9.83 -6.58
N ALA A 13 -6.81 9.25 -5.64
CA ALA A 13 -8.10 8.62 -5.88
C ALA A 13 -9.03 8.86 -4.67
N GLY A 14 -10.27 9.28 -4.90
CA GLY A 14 -11.24 9.47 -3.82
C GLY A 14 -10.82 10.51 -2.76
N GLY A 15 -10.00 11.50 -3.14
CA GLY A 15 -9.44 12.48 -2.19
C GLY A 15 -8.31 11.93 -1.30
N VAL A 16 -7.82 10.72 -1.58
CA VAL A 16 -6.71 10.08 -0.87
C VAL A 16 -5.52 9.90 -1.81
N GLU A 17 -4.31 10.04 -1.28
CA GLU A 17 -3.08 9.73 -1.98
C GLU A 17 -2.67 8.28 -1.67
N LEU A 18 -2.34 7.52 -2.72
CA LEU A 18 -1.89 6.14 -2.69
C LEU A 18 -0.45 6.09 -3.20
N ASP A 19 0.49 5.75 -2.34
CA ASP A 19 1.92 5.81 -2.67
C ASP A 19 2.31 4.82 -3.77
N LEU A 20 1.85 3.56 -3.65
CA LEU A 20 2.25 2.50 -4.56
C LEU A 20 1.13 1.47 -4.77
N ILE A 21 0.88 1.12 -6.03
CA ILE A 21 -0.05 0.04 -6.40
C ILE A 21 0.72 -1.01 -7.19
N VAL A 22 0.76 -2.24 -6.67
CA VAL A 22 1.49 -3.35 -7.29
C VAL A 22 0.60 -4.58 -7.45
N ARG A 23 0.91 -5.40 -8.45
CA ARG A 23 0.23 -6.67 -8.71
C ARG A 23 1.21 -7.83 -8.68
N ARG A 24 0.81 -8.93 -8.04
CA ARG A 24 1.49 -10.24 -8.10
C ARG A 24 0.46 -11.35 -8.30
N GLY A 25 0.42 -11.93 -9.50
CA GLY A 25 -0.59 -12.94 -9.84
C GLY A 25 -2.01 -12.36 -9.72
N ARG A 26 -2.82 -12.91 -8.80
CA ARG A 26 -4.17 -12.42 -8.47
C ARG A 26 -4.21 -11.36 -7.37
N ARG A 27 -3.08 -11.05 -6.73
CA ARG A 27 -3.00 -10.09 -5.64
C ARG A 27 -2.80 -8.68 -6.17
N LEU A 28 -3.66 -7.75 -5.77
CA LEU A 28 -3.52 -6.32 -5.99
C LEU A 28 -3.21 -5.67 -4.64
N VAL A 29 -2.03 -5.09 -4.51
CA VAL A 29 -1.56 -4.50 -3.26
C VAL A 29 -1.57 -2.99 -3.38
N PHE A 30 -2.27 -2.35 -2.46
CA PHE A 30 -2.16 -0.91 -2.20
C PHE A 30 -1.18 -0.73 -1.05
N CYS A 31 -0.04 -0.12 -1.34
CA CYS A 31 1.07 -0.02 -0.43
C CYS A 31 1.35 1.43 -0.07
N GLU A 32 1.34 1.73 1.22
CA GLU A 32 1.86 2.98 1.77
C GLU A 32 3.37 2.83 1.98
N VAL A 33 4.15 3.81 1.55
CA VAL A 33 5.61 3.79 1.61
C VAL A 33 6.10 4.86 2.57
N LYS A 34 6.69 4.46 3.70
CA LYS A 34 7.29 5.38 4.67
C LYS A 34 8.81 5.38 4.57
N LEU A 35 9.42 6.56 4.52
CA LEU A 35 10.86 6.72 4.69
C LEU A 35 11.22 6.48 6.15
N LYS A 36 12.25 5.66 6.38
CA LYS A 36 12.79 5.41 7.72
C LYS A 36 13.86 6.43 8.06
N GLU A 37 13.49 7.43 8.84
CA GLU A 37 14.42 8.41 9.42
C GLU A 37 14.66 8.09 10.91
N GLY A 38 15.86 7.61 11.26
CA GLY A 38 16.30 7.40 12.65
C GLY A 38 16.00 6.01 13.28
N PRO A 39 16.53 5.75 14.50
CA PRO A 39 16.38 4.47 15.21
C PRO A 39 15.02 4.31 15.91
N ARG A 40 14.26 5.40 16.11
CA ARG A 40 12.92 5.36 16.68
C ARG A 40 11.88 5.23 15.59
N PHE A 41 11.42 4.01 15.38
CA PHE A 41 10.01 3.83 15.15
C PHE A 41 9.48 3.27 16.48
N GLY A 42 8.45 3.90 17.06
CA GLY A 42 7.49 3.10 17.85
C GLY A 42 7.00 1.96 16.96
N ASP A 43 6.57 0.84 17.53
CA ASP A 43 6.29 -0.39 16.78
C ASP A 43 5.57 -0.06 15.45
N PRO A 44 6.10 -0.43 14.27
CA PRO A 44 5.46 -0.14 12.98
C PRO A 44 3.97 -0.52 12.94
N LEU A 45 3.58 -1.48 13.77
CA LEU A 45 2.21 -1.94 13.98
C LEU A 45 1.36 -0.99 14.85
N GLU A 46 1.95 -0.28 15.81
CA GLU A 46 1.25 0.74 16.63
C GLU A 46 0.91 2.01 15.83
N ALA A 47 1.61 2.27 14.72
CA ALA A 47 1.50 3.51 13.93
C ALA A 47 0.59 3.42 12.69
N VAL A 48 -0.14 2.31 12.51
CA VAL A 48 -1.23 2.20 11.53
C VAL A 48 -2.53 2.34 12.30
N ASP A 49 -2.93 3.58 12.56
CA ASP A 49 -4.23 3.87 13.16
C ASP A 49 -5.37 3.46 12.22
N ASP A 50 -6.56 3.23 12.78
CA ASP A 50 -7.75 2.85 12.01
C ASP A 50 -8.13 3.89 10.96
N TRP A 51 -7.79 5.16 11.20
CA TRP A 51 -7.98 6.25 10.25
C TRP A 51 -7.18 6.03 8.95
N LYS A 52 -5.91 5.61 9.06
CA LYS A 52 -5.07 5.35 7.91
C LYS A 52 -5.55 4.14 7.12
N ARG A 53 -6.05 3.11 7.80
CA ARG A 53 -6.69 1.94 7.16
C ARG A 53 -7.91 2.37 6.35
N GLU A 54 -8.79 3.18 6.93
CA GLU A 54 -10.00 3.62 6.27
C GLU A 54 -9.71 4.47 5.04
N ARG A 55 -8.73 5.37 5.13
CA ARG A 55 -8.29 6.16 3.97
C ARG A 55 -7.77 5.29 2.83
N LEU A 56 -6.94 4.30 3.12
CA LEU A 56 -6.44 3.38 2.11
C LEU A 56 -7.59 2.60 1.44
N ARG A 57 -8.59 2.17 2.21
CA ARG A 57 -9.79 1.52 1.66
C ARG A 57 -10.58 2.45 0.72
N LEU A 58 -10.82 3.69 1.13
CA LEU A 58 -11.51 4.68 0.31
C LEU A 58 -10.74 4.97 -1.00
N GLY A 59 -9.43 5.18 -0.90
CA GLY A 59 -8.58 5.38 -2.08
C GLY A 59 -8.60 4.17 -3.01
N ALA A 60 -8.49 2.96 -2.47
CA ALA A 60 -8.52 1.72 -3.25
C ALA A 60 -9.86 1.51 -3.96
N GLN A 61 -10.99 1.75 -3.29
CA GLN A 61 -12.32 1.67 -3.90
C GLN A 61 -12.45 2.66 -5.07
N ALA A 62 -12.06 3.92 -4.85
CA ALA A 62 -12.12 4.94 -5.90
C ALA A 62 -11.21 4.59 -7.09
N TRP A 63 -10.02 4.04 -6.81
CA TRP A 63 -9.10 3.60 -7.85
C TRP A 63 -9.67 2.41 -8.64
N LEU A 64 -10.27 1.43 -7.98
CA LEU A 64 -10.89 0.26 -8.62
C LEU A 64 -12.10 0.63 -9.49
N LEU A 65 -12.92 1.59 -9.06
CA LEU A 65 -14.02 2.13 -9.86
C LEU A 65 -13.52 2.74 -11.17
N ALA A 66 -12.38 3.44 -11.13
CA ALA A 66 -11.74 3.99 -12.32
C ALA A 66 -10.97 2.94 -13.16
N ASN A 67 -10.68 1.77 -12.59
CA ASN A 67 -9.86 0.72 -13.21
C ASN A 67 -10.56 -0.66 -13.11
N PRO A 68 -11.71 -0.85 -13.78
CA PRO A 68 -12.55 -2.04 -13.60
C PRO A 68 -11.88 -3.36 -14.01
N SER A 69 -10.84 -3.31 -14.84
CA SER A 69 -10.05 -4.49 -15.25
C SER A 69 -9.26 -5.15 -14.10
N PHE A 70 -9.23 -4.53 -12.92
CA PHE A 70 -8.59 -5.07 -11.72
C PHE A 70 -9.59 -5.43 -10.60
N SER A 71 -10.90 -5.28 -10.84
CA SER A 71 -11.96 -5.48 -9.84
C SER A 71 -12.11 -6.94 -9.37
N ASP A 72 -11.62 -7.91 -10.13
CA ASP A 72 -11.67 -9.35 -9.81
C ASP A 72 -10.45 -9.83 -8.99
N LEU A 73 -9.51 -8.94 -8.68
CA LEU A 73 -8.29 -9.26 -7.97
C LEU A 73 -8.49 -9.26 -6.45
N CYS A 74 -7.67 -10.06 -5.76
CA CYS A 74 -7.61 -10.07 -4.32
C CYS A 74 -6.88 -8.81 -3.84
N VAL A 75 -7.64 -7.85 -3.31
CA VAL A 75 -7.11 -6.60 -2.77
C VAL A 75 -6.48 -6.86 -1.41
N THR A 76 -5.27 -6.36 -1.20
CA THR A 76 -4.61 -6.36 0.11
C THR A 76 -3.92 -5.02 0.33
N PHE A 77 -3.72 -4.66 1.59
CA PHE A 77 -3.03 -3.45 2.00
C PHE A 77 -1.71 -3.83 2.67
N GLU A 78 -0.61 -3.17 2.32
CA GLU A 78 0.71 -3.44 2.91
C GLU A 78 1.42 -2.11 3.23
N PHE A 79 2.35 -2.10 4.18
CA PHE A 79 3.19 -0.95 4.47
C PHE A 79 4.63 -1.27 4.11
N ALA A 80 5.31 -0.39 3.39
CA ALA A 80 6.72 -0.53 3.08
C ALA A 80 7.52 0.52 3.85
N ALA A 81 8.59 0.10 4.51
CA ALA A 81 9.58 0.98 5.07
C ALA A 81 10.80 1.02 4.14
N VAL A 82 11.21 2.21 3.71
CA VAL A 82 12.43 2.39 2.90
C VAL A 82 13.54 2.91 3.80
N ARG A 83 14.70 2.25 3.77
CA ARG A 83 15.90 2.62 4.54
C ARG A 83 17.02 2.91 3.54
N PRO A 84 18.02 3.74 3.89
CA PRO A 84 19.24 3.81 3.10
C PRO A 84 19.84 2.39 2.94
N GLY A 85 19.91 1.90 1.70
CA GLY A 85 20.43 0.55 1.39
C GLY A 85 19.38 -0.54 1.12
N GLY A 86 18.07 -0.29 1.26
CA GLY A 86 17.06 -1.30 0.91
C GLY A 86 15.60 -0.95 1.24
N ILE A 87 14.69 -1.78 0.74
CA ILE A 87 13.25 -1.72 1.03
C ILE A 87 12.89 -2.91 1.92
N GLU A 88 12.23 -2.64 3.04
CA GLU A 88 11.68 -3.60 3.98
C GLU A 88 10.15 -3.58 3.85
N LEU A 89 9.55 -4.69 3.39
CA LEU A 89 8.09 -4.83 3.37
C LEU A 89 7.61 -5.23 4.76
N VAL A 90 6.78 -4.37 5.36
CA VAL A 90 6.04 -4.66 6.59
C VAL A 90 4.64 -5.06 6.16
N SER A 91 4.45 -6.36 5.94
CA SER A 91 3.14 -6.89 5.59
C SER A 91 2.27 -6.97 6.85
N ASP A 92 1.38 -6.00 7.02
CA ASP A 92 0.23 -6.18 7.89
C ASP A 92 -0.84 -6.86 7.04
N LEU A 93 -1.02 -8.18 7.21
CA LEU A 93 -2.13 -8.90 6.60
C LEU A 93 -3.41 -8.47 7.32
N LEU A 94 -3.86 -7.26 7.03
CA LEU A 94 -5.12 -6.73 7.53
C LEU A 94 -6.23 -7.55 6.87
N TYR A 95 -6.86 -8.40 7.69
CA TYR A 95 -8.00 -9.25 7.36
C TYR A 95 -9.20 -8.44 6.84
#